data_AF-A0A956KVW9-F1
#
_entry.id   AF-A0A956KVW9-F1
#
_cell.length_a   1.000
_cell.length_b   1.000
_cell.length_c   1.000
_cell.angle_alpha   90.00
_cell.angle_beta   90.00
_cell.angle_gamma   90.00
#
_symmetry.space_group_name_H-M   'P 1'
#
loop_
_entity.id
_entity.type
_entity.pdbx_description
1 polymer ?
#
loop_
_entity_poly.entity_id
_entity_poly.type
_entity_poly.pdbx_seq_one_letter_code
_entity_poly.pdbx_strand_id
1 'polypeptide(L)'
;MKQQPPKTPRTLVTLALALSLGACDAERAPADAPTPTADEPSPAAPGPIAGADALAGSSGPVTRLPGFDVSLELEGDDVVLGWALDSAPLFEVWRSEQPYFEPGDPGSELLGTTPTAGFVDAGGNAAEAPSHYYVVVATGSGAAQRSTTVGRQSLTFHPGFNKVPLSLQTGLADAEGVFEAMSPGLTELFYFVSESQSWLSWDPSVEHAPFQVFDGTTPVAMMDLEAPVQRVLTGYVPAVLETSVRLHPGDNLVTMPLFFPPLPASALLAGIPSAMQVGRWDAETQLLHWVTGAPGEDDLLIPPGADFHLMVAAPALWPLSVVDPEGEDALCCAEHAAPGCGEPAVEACVCALDSFCCDGGWDDPCVVRAFAECGAGCAELDQGGDGDDDAGPGDCCQPTEAPGCLDADVQACVCAEDSFCCEGEWDGLCVDEVTELGCGTCGA
;
A
#
# COMPACT_ATOMS: atom_id res chain seq x y z
N MET A 1 -51.64 4.33 70.04
CA MET A 1 -52.45 5.23 69.19
C MET A 1 -51.57 6.35 68.64
N LYS A 2 -51.09 6.23 67.40
CA LYS A 2 -50.69 7.34 66.52
C LYS A 2 -50.97 6.87 65.09
N GLN A 3 -51.98 7.48 64.47
CA GLN A 3 -52.44 7.18 63.12
C GLN A 3 -51.50 7.85 62.10
N GLN A 4 -51.16 7.12 61.03
CA GLN A 4 -50.47 7.62 59.84
C GLN A 4 -51.45 8.40 58.93
N PRO A 5 -51.02 9.50 58.30
CA PRO A 5 -51.84 10.23 57.32
C PRO A 5 -51.83 9.57 55.93
N PRO A 6 -52.86 9.81 55.10
CA PRO A 6 -53.05 9.12 53.82
C PRO A 6 -52.19 9.68 52.67
N LYS A 7 -51.80 8.78 51.75
CA LYS A 7 -51.06 9.07 50.51
C LYS A 7 -51.95 9.80 49.50
N THR A 8 -51.45 10.90 48.94
CA THR A 8 -52.03 11.64 47.80
C THR A 8 -51.61 11.00 46.48
N PRO A 9 -52.48 10.90 45.45
CA PRO A 9 -52.10 10.39 44.13
C PRO A 9 -51.35 11.47 43.32
N ARG A 10 -50.26 11.07 42.65
CA ARG A 10 -49.56 11.91 41.66
C ARG A 10 -50.30 11.86 40.33
N THR A 11 -50.80 13.02 39.90
CA THR A 11 -51.32 13.27 38.56
C THR A 11 -50.16 13.25 37.54
N LEU A 12 -50.24 12.36 36.56
CA LEU A 12 -49.39 12.37 35.36
C LEU A 12 -49.85 13.52 34.46
N VAL A 13 -48.97 14.50 34.24
CA VAL A 13 -49.14 15.54 33.22
C VAL A 13 -48.47 15.02 31.95
N THR A 14 -49.29 14.62 30.96
CA THR A 14 -48.84 14.28 29.62
C THR A 14 -48.57 15.59 28.87
N LEU A 15 -47.30 15.98 28.74
CA LEU A 15 -46.88 17.11 27.92
C LEU A 15 -46.77 16.62 26.47
N ALA A 16 -47.74 16.97 25.64
CA ALA A 16 -47.68 16.76 24.20
C ALA A 16 -46.74 17.81 23.59
N LEU A 17 -45.51 17.42 23.28
CA LEU A 17 -44.57 18.22 22.52
C LEU A 17 -44.87 18.00 21.03
N ALA A 18 -45.44 19.02 20.39
CA ALA A 18 -45.61 19.04 18.94
C ALA A 18 -44.22 19.28 18.30
N LEU A 19 -43.60 18.22 17.79
CA LEU A 19 -42.46 18.31 16.89
C LEU A 19 -42.97 18.79 15.52
N SER A 20 -42.70 20.05 15.19
CA SER A 20 -42.76 20.54 13.82
C SER A 20 -41.63 19.88 13.04
N LEU A 21 -41.99 19.01 12.09
CA LEU A 21 -41.12 18.53 11.01
C LEU A 21 -40.67 19.76 10.19
N GLY A 22 -39.47 20.24 10.47
CA GLY A 22 -38.76 21.16 9.59
C GLY A 22 -38.26 20.36 8.39
N ALA A 23 -38.53 20.87 7.19
CA ALA A 23 -38.00 20.34 5.94
C ALA A 23 -36.46 20.28 6.01
N CYS A 24 -35.88 19.16 5.58
CA CYS A 24 -34.47 19.08 5.26
C CYS A 24 -34.25 19.88 3.98
N ASP A 25 -33.67 21.08 4.10
CA ASP A 25 -33.08 21.78 2.97
C ASP A 25 -31.81 21.02 2.53
N ALA A 26 -31.81 20.62 1.26
CA ALA A 26 -30.71 19.97 0.57
C ALA A 26 -29.71 21.03 0.08
N GLU A 27 -28.86 21.53 0.97
CA GLU A 27 -27.65 22.27 0.62
C GLU A 27 -26.56 21.93 1.64
N ARG A 28 -25.81 20.84 1.40
CA ARG A 28 -24.61 20.54 2.20
C ARG A 28 -23.61 19.70 1.41
N ALA A 29 -22.75 20.40 0.67
CA ALA A 29 -21.42 19.90 0.37
C ALA A 29 -20.59 19.86 1.69
N PRO A 30 -19.57 19.01 1.81
CA PRO A 30 -18.77 18.88 3.03
C PRO A 30 -18.01 20.19 3.30
N ALA A 31 -17.63 20.42 4.56
CA ALA A 31 -17.05 21.69 5.02
C ALA A 31 -15.72 22.08 4.32
N ASP A 32 -15.14 21.20 3.49
CA ASP A 32 -13.95 21.42 2.65
C ASP A 32 -14.23 21.35 1.13
N ALA A 33 -15.49 21.31 0.70
CA ALA A 33 -15.83 21.53 -0.71
C ALA A 33 -16.01 23.04 -0.98
N PRO A 34 -15.35 23.63 -2.00
CA PRO A 34 -15.54 25.04 -2.32
C PRO A 34 -17.01 25.30 -2.63
N THR A 35 -17.62 26.22 -1.89
CA THR A 35 -19.01 26.63 -2.10
C THR A 35 -19.08 27.48 -3.36
N PRO A 36 -19.80 27.09 -4.42
CA PRO A 36 -20.06 28.00 -5.54
C PRO A 36 -21.01 29.08 -5.05
N THR A 37 -20.56 30.34 -5.03
CA THR A 37 -21.39 31.47 -4.65
C THR A 37 -22.55 31.63 -5.62
N ALA A 38 -23.78 31.48 -5.13
CA ALA A 38 -25.03 31.39 -5.90
C ALA A 38 -25.49 32.70 -6.62
N ASP A 39 -24.62 33.70 -6.79
CA ASP A 39 -24.97 34.99 -7.42
C ASP A 39 -24.18 35.29 -8.71
N GLU A 40 -23.35 34.37 -9.21
CA GLU A 40 -22.77 34.52 -10.55
C GLU A 40 -23.61 33.77 -11.60
N PRO A 41 -23.92 34.41 -12.75
CA PRO A 41 -24.59 33.71 -13.84
C PRO A 41 -23.74 32.51 -14.24
N SER A 42 -24.37 31.33 -14.29
CA SER A 42 -23.81 30.08 -14.80
C SER A 42 -22.81 30.38 -15.93
N PRO A 43 -21.49 30.20 -15.70
CA PRO A 43 -20.54 30.35 -16.77
C PRO A 43 -20.97 29.36 -17.85
N ALA A 44 -21.09 29.83 -19.09
CA ALA A 44 -21.33 28.96 -20.23
C ALA A 44 -20.43 27.74 -20.08
N ALA A 45 -21.01 26.54 -20.19
CA ALA A 45 -20.32 25.26 -20.08
C ALA A 45 -18.90 25.44 -20.64
N PRO A 46 -17.83 25.18 -19.85
CA PRO A 46 -16.49 25.30 -20.38
C PRO A 46 -16.48 24.48 -21.65
N GLY A 47 -16.11 25.12 -22.77
CA GLY A 47 -15.90 24.39 -24.01
C GLY A 47 -14.99 23.20 -23.73
N PRO A 48 -15.11 22.10 -24.50
CA PRO A 48 -14.34 20.89 -24.25
C PRO A 48 -12.91 21.25 -23.90
N ILE A 49 -12.47 20.88 -22.69
CA ILE A 49 -11.12 21.17 -22.21
C ILE A 49 -10.19 20.48 -23.20
N ALA A 50 -9.56 21.28 -24.06
CA ALA A 50 -8.50 20.84 -24.95
C ALA A 50 -7.30 20.47 -24.07
N GLY A 51 -7.32 19.23 -23.56
CA GLY A 51 -6.43 18.74 -22.51
C GLY A 51 -6.89 17.41 -21.90
N ALA A 52 -8.17 17.05 -21.98
CA ALA A 52 -8.63 15.71 -21.59
C ALA A 52 -8.02 14.59 -22.46
N ASP A 53 -7.61 14.91 -23.69
CA ASP A 53 -6.90 13.99 -24.60
C ASP A 53 -5.44 13.71 -24.19
N ALA A 54 -4.87 14.46 -23.23
CA ALA A 54 -3.49 14.24 -22.74
C ALA A 54 -3.40 13.28 -21.54
N LEU A 55 -4.54 12.91 -20.95
CA LEU A 55 -4.68 11.82 -19.96
C LEU A 55 -5.42 10.62 -20.55
N ALA A 56 -5.35 10.44 -21.87
CA ALA A 56 -5.53 9.13 -22.48
C ALA A 56 -4.34 8.25 -22.04
N GLY A 57 -4.38 7.85 -20.76
CA GLY A 57 -3.52 6.83 -20.20
C GLY A 57 -3.62 5.64 -21.11
N SER A 58 -2.48 5.23 -21.66
CA SER A 58 -2.40 3.99 -22.39
C SER A 58 -3.06 2.93 -21.53
N SER A 59 -4.06 2.22 -22.07
CA SER A 59 -4.36 0.85 -21.66
C SER A 59 -3.17 -0.05 -22.03
N GLY A 60 -1.99 0.33 -21.53
CA GLY A 60 -0.77 -0.43 -21.67
C GLY A 60 -0.95 -1.75 -20.94
N PRO A 61 -0.18 -2.78 -21.30
CA PRO A 61 -0.18 -4.02 -20.56
C PRO A 61 0.13 -3.69 -19.10
N VAL A 62 -0.86 -3.88 -18.24
CA VAL A 62 -0.72 -3.89 -16.80
C VAL A 62 0.33 -4.95 -16.46
N THR A 63 1.44 -4.53 -15.87
CA THR A 63 2.55 -5.38 -15.45
C THR A 63 2.18 -6.02 -14.12
N ARG A 64 1.37 -7.07 -14.19
CA ARG A 64 0.94 -7.87 -13.04
C ARG A 64 2.14 -8.55 -12.38
N LEU A 65 2.02 -8.88 -11.09
CA LEU A 65 2.96 -9.81 -10.45
C LEU A 65 3.17 -11.03 -11.37
N PRO A 66 4.41 -11.42 -11.67
CA PRO A 66 4.69 -12.45 -12.67
C PRO A 66 4.00 -13.76 -12.29
N GLY A 67 3.22 -14.29 -13.22
CA GLY A 67 2.44 -15.50 -13.02
C GLY A 67 1.39 -15.70 -14.09
N PHE A 68 0.65 -16.80 -13.99
CA PHE A 68 -0.54 -17.00 -14.81
C PHE A 68 -1.74 -16.27 -14.19
N ASP A 69 -2.67 -15.82 -15.04
CA ASP A 69 -3.83 -15.05 -14.60
C ASP A 69 -4.83 -15.92 -13.83
N VAL A 70 -5.33 -15.37 -12.71
CA VAL A 70 -6.45 -15.91 -11.93
C VAL A 70 -7.58 -14.89 -11.94
N SER A 71 -8.82 -15.33 -12.14
CA SER A 71 -10.03 -14.54 -11.97
C SER A 71 -10.71 -14.87 -10.64
N LEU A 72 -11.42 -13.89 -10.07
CA LEU A 72 -12.19 -14.03 -8.85
C LEU A 72 -13.60 -13.49 -9.08
N GLU A 73 -14.60 -14.35 -8.85
CA GLU A 73 -16.03 -14.02 -8.92
C GLU A 73 -16.70 -14.32 -7.58
N LEU A 74 -17.76 -13.58 -7.26
CA LEU A 74 -18.54 -13.77 -6.03
C LEU A 74 -19.85 -14.49 -6.36
N GLU A 75 -20.11 -15.64 -5.73
CA GLU A 75 -21.35 -16.40 -5.90
C GLU A 75 -22.03 -16.62 -4.55
N GLY A 76 -22.92 -15.70 -4.17
CA GLY A 76 -23.55 -15.74 -2.85
C GLY A 76 -22.52 -15.56 -1.74
N ASP A 77 -22.41 -16.54 -0.83
CA ASP A 77 -21.43 -16.52 0.26
C ASP A 77 -20.08 -17.12 -0.15
N ASP A 78 -19.93 -17.58 -1.40
CA ASP A 78 -18.73 -18.27 -1.89
C ASP A 78 -17.87 -17.35 -2.76
N VAL A 79 -16.56 -17.62 -2.77
CA VAL A 79 -15.62 -17.05 -3.74
C VAL A 79 -15.26 -18.12 -4.76
N VAL A 80 -15.46 -17.81 -6.04
CA VAL A 80 -15.15 -18.70 -7.15
C VAL A 80 -13.90 -18.20 -7.86
N LEU A 81 -12.88 -19.03 -7.88
CA LEU A 81 -11.60 -18.77 -8.55
C LEU A 81 -11.54 -19.56 -9.85
N GLY A 82 -11.04 -18.92 -10.91
CA GLY A 82 -10.78 -19.55 -12.21
C GLY A 82 -9.41 -19.15 -12.74
N TRP A 83 -8.81 -19.97 -13.60
CA TRP A 83 -7.54 -19.63 -14.27
C TRP A 83 -7.40 -20.36 -15.61
N ALA A 84 -6.54 -19.86 -16.47
CA ALA A 84 -6.29 -20.43 -17.80
C ALA A 84 -4.89 -21.06 -17.87
N LEU A 85 -4.68 -22.15 -17.12
CA LEU A 85 -3.47 -22.97 -17.21
C LEU A 85 -3.83 -24.44 -17.39
N ASP A 86 -3.61 -24.98 -18.59
CA ASP A 86 -4.09 -26.31 -18.98
C ASP A 86 -3.09 -27.46 -18.69
N SER A 87 -1.86 -27.14 -18.28
CA SER A 87 -0.73 -28.07 -18.32
C SER A 87 -0.23 -28.57 -16.96
N ALA A 88 -0.79 -28.10 -15.85
CA ALA A 88 -0.37 -28.53 -14.52
C ALA A 88 -1.14 -29.77 -14.03
N PRO A 89 -0.48 -30.77 -13.42
CA PRO A 89 -1.16 -31.94 -12.89
C PRO A 89 -1.94 -31.66 -11.59
N LEU A 90 -1.56 -30.62 -10.84
CA LEU A 90 -2.20 -30.23 -9.59
C LEU A 90 -2.06 -28.72 -9.37
N PHE A 91 -3.06 -28.14 -8.74
CA PHE A 91 -3.07 -26.77 -8.27
C PHE A 91 -3.28 -26.75 -6.76
N GLU A 92 -2.52 -25.92 -6.06
CA GLU A 92 -2.73 -25.58 -4.65
C GLU A 92 -3.33 -24.18 -4.56
N VAL A 93 -4.40 -24.03 -3.78
CA VAL A 93 -5.08 -22.74 -3.63
C VAL A 93 -4.85 -22.22 -2.21
N TRP A 94 -4.18 -21.08 -2.13
CA TRP A 94 -3.79 -20.46 -0.89
C TRP A 94 -4.56 -19.16 -0.66
N ARG A 95 -4.85 -18.85 0.60
CA ARG A 95 -5.54 -17.64 1.06
C ARG A 95 -4.74 -16.95 2.16
N SER A 96 -4.75 -15.62 2.19
CA SER A 96 -4.17 -14.83 3.29
C SER A 96 -4.98 -13.56 3.53
N GLU A 97 -4.85 -12.96 4.72
CA GLU A 97 -5.30 -11.58 4.97
C GLU A 97 -4.25 -10.54 4.52
N GLN A 98 -3.04 -10.98 4.17
CA GLN A 98 -1.99 -10.12 3.62
C GLN A 98 -1.99 -10.22 2.08
N PRO A 99 -2.01 -9.10 1.35
CA PRO A 99 -2.08 -9.08 -0.11
C PRO A 99 -0.81 -9.55 -0.82
N TYR A 100 0.35 -9.44 -0.17
CA TYR A 100 1.65 -9.86 -0.71
C TYR A 100 2.21 -10.96 0.17
N PHE A 101 1.66 -12.16 0.01
CA PHE A 101 2.09 -13.33 0.77
C PHE A 101 2.62 -14.42 -0.15
N GLU A 102 3.59 -15.17 0.35
CA GLU A 102 4.05 -16.41 -0.24
C GLU A 102 3.32 -17.63 0.38
N PRO A 103 3.01 -18.67 -0.40
CA PRO A 103 2.51 -19.93 0.09
C PRO A 103 3.36 -20.50 1.25
N GLY A 104 2.80 -20.58 2.45
CA GLY A 104 3.48 -21.05 3.65
C GLY A 104 3.93 -19.94 4.61
N ASP A 105 3.83 -18.67 4.21
CA ASP A 105 4.05 -17.54 5.11
C ASP A 105 3.11 -17.58 6.32
N PRO A 106 3.52 -17.05 7.49
CA PRO A 106 2.63 -16.89 8.63
C PRO A 106 1.36 -16.13 8.26
N GLY A 107 0.20 -16.74 8.51
CA GLY A 107 -1.11 -16.17 8.17
C GLY A 107 -1.65 -16.59 6.80
N SER A 108 -0.86 -17.28 5.97
CA SER A 108 -1.35 -17.96 4.77
C SER A 108 -1.94 -19.33 5.11
N GLU A 109 -3.02 -19.71 4.43
CA GLU A 109 -3.77 -20.95 4.62
C GLU A 109 -3.92 -21.68 3.28
N LEU A 110 -3.57 -22.96 3.23
CA LEU A 110 -3.90 -23.84 2.11
C LEU A 110 -5.37 -24.27 2.19
N LEU A 111 -6.21 -23.76 1.30
CA LEU A 111 -7.63 -24.09 1.25
C LEU A 111 -7.88 -25.47 0.65
N GLY A 112 -7.05 -25.88 -0.30
CA GLY A 112 -7.17 -27.19 -0.91
C GLY A 112 -6.29 -27.38 -2.13
N THR A 113 -6.40 -28.57 -2.71
CA THR A 113 -5.73 -28.91 -3.97
C THR A 113 -6.74 -29.41 -4.99
N THR A 114 -6.54 -29.10 -6.26
CA THR A 114 -7.45 -29.45 -7.34
C THR A 114 -6.70 -29.77 -8.64
N PRO A 115 -7.11 -30.78 -9.41
CA PRO A 115 -6.55 -31.04 -10.74
C PRO A 115 -7.21 -30.22 -11.85
N THR A 116 -8.25 -29.43 -11.53
CA THR A 116 -8.99 -28.61 -12.50
C THR A 116 -8.65 -27.14 -12.36
N ALA A 117 -8.81 -26.38 -13.45
CA ALA A 117 -8.54 -24.95 -13.49
C ALA A 117 -9.68 -24.10 -12.87
N GLY A 118 -9.98 -24.39 -11.60
CA GLY A 118 -10.99 -23.67 -10.83
C GLY A 118 -11.15 -24.22 -9.42
N PHE A 119 -11.57 -23.35 -8.50
CA PHE A 119 -11.73 -23.66 -7.08
C PHE A 119 -12.85 -22.81 -6.48
N VAL A 120 -13.56 -23.35 -5.49
CA VAL A 120 -14.60 -22.63 -4.74
C VAL A 120 -14.19 -22.58 -3.27
N ASP A 121 -13.94 -21.38 -2.76
CA ASP A 121 -13.77 -21.13 -1.32
C ASP A 121 -15.15 -20.90 -0.69
N ALA A 122 -15.71 -21.98 -0.14
CA ALA A 122 -17.05 -21.97 0.44
C ALA A 122 -17.10 -21.08 1.69
N GLY A 123 -17.98 -20.08 1.68
CA GLY A 123 -18.06 -19.08 2.74
C GLY A 123 -17.00 -17.96 2.67
N GLY A 124 -16.12 -17.95 1.66
CA GLY A 124 -15.09 -16.92 1.48
C GLY A 124 -15.64 -15.51 1.23
N ASN A 125 -16.94 -15.39 0.90
CA ASN A 125 -17.67 -14.14 0.72
C ASN A 125 -18.78 -13.92 1.76
N ALA A 126 -18.78 -14.65 2.88
CA ALA A 126 -19.75 -14.40 3.94
C ALA A 126 -19.71 -12.92 4.39
N ALA A 127 -20.85 -12.38 4.82
CA ALA A 127 -21.00 -10.96 5.16
C ALA A 127 -20.02 -10.45 6.23
N GLU A 128 -19.50 -11.33 7.10
CA GLU A 128 -18.54 -10.99 8.15
C GLU A 128 -17.10 -11.41 7.79
N ALA A 129 -16.87 -11.93 6.58
CA ALA A 129 -15.53 -12.34 6.16
C ALA A 129 -14.63 -11.11 6.01
N PRO A 130 -13.40 -11.13 6.56
CA PRO A 130 -12.45 -10.04 6.37
C PRO A 130 -11.97 -9.99 4.92
N SER A 131 -11.14 -9.01 4.61
CA SER A 131 -10.46 -8.97 3.32
C SER A 131 -9.52 -10.16 3.19
N HIS A 132 -9.54 -10.82 2.04
CA HIS A 132 -8.71 -11.99 1.76
C HIS A 132 -8.12 -11.91 0.36
N TYR A 133 -6.94 -12.49 0.20
CA TYR A 133 -6.17 -12.52 -1.02
C TYR A 133 -5.81 -13.95 -1.36
N TYR A 134 -5.80 -14.28 -2.65
CA TYR A 134 -5.64 -15.63 -3.14
C TYR A 134 -4.46 -15.73 -4.09
N VAL A 135 -3.70 -16.81 -3.92
CA VAL A 135 -2.61 -17.23 -4.82
C VAL A 135 -2.85 -18.69 -5.19
N VAL A 136 -2.69 -19.01 -6.46
CA VAL A 136 -2.76 -20.38 -6.97
C VAL A 136 -1.36 -20.81 -7.38
N VAL A 137 -0.93 -21.97 -6.88
CA VAL A 137 0.37 -22.57 -7.22
C VAL A 137 0.12 -23.81 -8.07
N ALA A 138 0.56 -23.78 -9.31
CA ALA A 138 0.57 -24.94 -10.18
C ALA A 138 1.78 -25.83 -9.84
N THR A 139 1.53 -27.03 -9.30
CA THR A 139 2.56 -28.00 -8.91
C THR A 139 2.62 -29.17 -9.89
N GLY A 140 3.82 -29.68 -10.21
CA GLY A 140 4.00 -30.73 -11.22
C GLY A 140 5.44 -31.21 -11.43
N SER A 141 5.72 -31.88 -12.56
CA SER A 141 7.05 -32.45 -12.87
C SER A 141 8.14 -31.41 -13.20
N GLY A 142 7.88 -30.13 -12.97
CA GLY A 142 8.78 -29.00 -13.21
C GLY A 142 8.74 -28.02 -12.04
N ALA A 143 9.38 -26.85 -12.21
CA ALA A 143 9.30 -25.78 -11.23
C ALA A 143 7.84 -25.35 -11.02
N ALA A 144 7.46 -25.11 -9.77
CA ALA A 144 6.15 -24.59 -9.44
C ALA A 144 5.93 -23.23 -10.13
N GLN A 145 4.75 -23.04 -10.70
CA GLN A 145 4.36 -21.74 -11.28
C GLN A 145 3.34 -21.09 -10.36
N ARG A 146 3.53 -19.81 -10.08
CA ARG A 146 2.62 -19.02 -9.24
C ARG A 146 1.67 -18.23 -10.14
N SER A 147 0.46 -17.98 -9.65
CA SER A 147 -0.47 -17.05 -10.29
C SER A 147 -0.20 -15.59 -9.93
N THR A 148 -0.86 -14.68 -10.63
CA THR A 148 -1.14 -13.34 -10.11
C THR A 148 -1.93 -13.43 -8.79
N THR A 149 -1.83 -12.42 -7.93
CA THR A 149 -2.64 -12.34 -6.71
C THR A 149 -3.96 -11.61 -6.97
N VAL A 150 -5.07 -12.21 -6.54
CA VAL A 150 -6.40 -11.57 -6.58
C VAL A 150 -6.94 -11.36 -5.18
N GLY A 151 -7.72 -10.30 -4.98
CA GLY A 151 -8.23 -9.90 -3.68
C GLY A 151 -9.75 -9.77 -3.66
N ARG A 152 -10.30 -10.03 -2.48
CA ARG A 152 -11.62 -9.61 -2.02
C ARG A 152 -11.40 -8.60 -0.90
N GLN A 153 -11.79 -7.35 -1.09
CA GLN A 153 -11.69 -6.30 -0.07
C GLN A 153 -13.07 -5.96 0.47
N SER A 154 -13.28 -6.11 1.78
CA SER A 154 -14.51 -5.67 2.43
C SER A 154 -14.40 -4.20 2.84
N LEU A 155 -15.40 -3.40 2.46
CA LEU A 155 -15.50 -1.98 2.75
C LEU A 155 -16.80 -1.70 3.49
N THR A 156 -16.73 -0.90 4.56
CA THR A 156 -17.93 -0.44 5.28
C THR A 156 -18.27 0.98 4.86
N PHE A 157 -19.46 1.15 4.31
CA PHE A 157 -20.00 2.45 3.90
C PHE A 157 -20.98 2.96 4.95
N HIS A 158 -20.83 4.22 5.33
CA HIS A 158 -21.70 4.93 6.28
C HIS A 158 -22.66 5.88 5.53
N PRO A 159 -23.76 6.34 6.14
CA PRO A 159 -24.57 7.41 5.56
C PRO A 159 -23.72 8.68 5.32
N GLY A 160 -23.81 9.27 4.12
CA GLY A 160 -23.04 10.45 3.73
C GLY A 160 -21.84 10.13 2.83
N PHE A 161 -20.75 10.89 2.98
CA PHE A 161 -19.56 10.74 2.16
C PHE A 161 -18.70 9.57 2.60
N ASN A 162 -18.31 8.76 1.62
CA ASN A 162 -17.42 7.63 1.80
C ASN A 162 -16.34 7.68 0.74
N LYS A 163 -15.16 7.25 1.12
CA LYS A 163 -14.04 7.12 0.21
C LYS A 163 -14.05 5.69 -0.32
N VAL A 164 -13.86 5.53 -1.63
CA VAL A 164 -13.82 4.22 -2.28
C VAL A 164 -12.35 3.95 -2.64
N PRO A 165 -11.57 3.28 -1.78
CA PRO A 165 -10.18 3.02 -2.10
C PRO A 165 -10.08 1.99 -3.22
N LEU A 166 -9.65 2.40 -4.40
CA LEU A 166 -9.38 1.49 -5.52
C LEU A 166 -7.97 0.93 -5.41
N SER A 167 -7.74 0.23 -4.30
CA SER A 167 -6.47 -0.41 -3.96
C SER A 167 -6.22 -1.71 -4.72
N LEU A 168 -7.28 -2.25 -5.34
CA LEU A 168 -7.26 -3.36 -6.28
C LEU A 168 -7.49 -2.84 -7.70
N GLN A 169 -6.92 -3.51 -8.69
CA GLN A 169 -7.30 -3.33 -10.08
C GLN A 169 -8.61 -4.08 -10.32
N THR A 170 -9.69 -3.34 -10.10
CA THR A 170 -11.07 -3.84 -10.10
C THR A 170 -11.66 -3.95 -11.52
N GLY A 171 -11.01 -3.32 -12.51
CA GLY A 171 -11.59 -3.15 -13.84
C GLY A 171 -12.67 -2.07 -13.91
N LEU A 172 -12.85 -1.30 -12.83
CA LEU A 172 -13.77 -0.14 -12.78
C LEU A 172 -13.13 1.04 -13.52
N ALA A 173 -13.37 1.13 -14.83
CA ALA A 173 -12.75 2.12 -15.70
C ALA A 173 -13.34 3.54 -15.57
N ASP A 174 -14.57 3.65 -15.06
CA ASP A 174 -15.30 4.92 -15.00
C ASP A 174 -16.30 4.99 -13.84
N ALA A 175 -16.90 6.17 -13.68
CA ALA A 175 -17.88 6.45 -12.64
C ALA A 175 -19.13 5.53 -12.72
N GLU A 176 -19.53 5.08 -13.92
CA GLU A 176 -20.66 4.18 -14.09
C GLU A 176 -20.35 2.79 -13.53
N GLY A 177 -19.17 2.24 -13.84
CA GLY A 177 -18.70 1.00 -13.24
C GLY A 177 -18.65 1.06 -11.72
N VAL A 178 -18.06 2.14 -11.15
CA VAL A 178 -18.05 2.35 -9.69
C VAL A 178 -19.47 2.41 -9.15
N PHE A 179 -20.39 3.04 -9.88
CA PHE A 179 -21.78 3.17 -9.46
C PHE A 179 -22.50 1.82 -9.36
N GLU A 180 -22.34 0.98 -10.37
CA GLU A 180 -22.90 -0.37 -10.37
C GLU A 180 -22.34 -1.22 -9.22
N ALA A 181 -21.03 -1.12 -8.96
CA ALA A 181 -20.37 -1.87 -7.89
C ALA A 181 -20.80 -1.44 -6.48
N MET A 182 -21.11 -0.16 -6.27
CA MET A 182 -21.45 0.38 -4.94
C MET A 182 -22.95 0.42 -4.66
N SER A 183 -23.78 0.29 -5.69
CA SER A 183 -25.24 0.25 -5.57
C SER A 183 -25.73 -0.95 -4.75
N PRO A 184 -26.90 -0.85 -4.08
CA PRO A 184 -27.75 0.33 -3.95
C PRO A 184 -27.24 1.32 -2.88
N GLY A 185 -27.76 2.55 -2.93
CA GLY A 185 -27.53 3.59 -1.92
C GLY A 185 -26.57 4.68 -2.36
N LEU A 186 -25.76 4.45 -3.39
CA LEU A 186 -24.97 5.51 -4.01
C LEU A 186 -25.88 6.49 -4.76
N THR A 187 -25.68 7.79 -4.55
CA THR A 187 -26.47 8.85 -5.20
C THR A 187 -25.63 9.77 -6.06
N GLU A 188 -24.37 10.02 -5.69
CA GLU A 188 -23.45 10.86 -6.44
C GLU A 188 -22.01 10.38 -6.24
N LEU A 189 -21.19 10.49 -7.27
CA LEU A 189 -19.76 10.23 -7.22
C LEU A 189 -18.98 11.52 -7.44
N PHE A 190 -17.88 11.66 -6.71
CA PHE A 190 -16.95 12.76 -6.84
C PHE A 190 -15.55 12.24 -7.10
N TYR A 191 -14.78 13.00 -7.88
CA TYR A 191 -13.40 12.70 -8.18
C TYR A 191 -12.55 13.96 -8.03
N PHE A 192 -11.49 13.87 -7.22
CA PHE A 192 -10.60 15.00 -6.99
C PHE A 192 -9.49 15.02 -8.04
N VAL A 193 -9.42 16.09 -8.82
CA VAL A 193 -8.37 16.29 -9.83
C VAL A 193 -7.26 17.12 -9.19
N SER A 194 -6.17 16.47 -8.79
CA SER A 194 -5.05 17.11 -8.10
C SER A 194 -4.35 18.18 -8.95
N GLU A 195 -4.29 18.02 -10.27
CA GLU A 195 -3.66 19.03 -11.14
C GLU A 195 -4.38 20.39 -11.07
N SER A 196 -5.71 20.38 -11.08
CA SER A 196 -6.54 21.58 -11.03
C SER A 196 -7.04 21.94 -9.63
N GLN A 197 -6.73 21.11 -8.62
CA GLN A 197 -7.19 21.27 -7.24
C GLN A 197 -8.71 21.45 -7.15
N SER A 198 -9.45 20.64 -7.92
CA SER A 198 -10.90 20.78 -8.07
C SER A 198 -11.62 19.44 -8.06
N TRP A 199 -12.90 19.46 -7.66
CA TRP A 199 -13.77 18.30 -7.70
C TRP A 199 -14.53 18.22 -9.03
N LEU A 200 -14.54 17.04 -9.62
CA LEU A 200 -15.55 16.61 -10.59
C LEU A 200 -16.67 15.90 -9.81
N SER A 201 -17.91 16.04 -10.26
CA SER A 201 -19.01 15.21 -9.78
C SER A 201 -19.77 14.57 -10.93
N TRP A 202 -20.38 13.43 -10.65
CA TRP A 202 -21.20 12.68 -11.58
C TRP A 202 -22.42 12.12 -10.84
N ASP A 203 -23.59 12.47 -11.35
CA ASP A 203 -24.89 12.01 -10.87
C ASP A 203 -25.51 11.09 -11.94
N PRO A 204 -25.77 9.81 -11.64
CA PRO A 204 -26.35 8.84 -12.58
C PRO A 204 -27.74 9.23 -13.09
N SER A 205 -28.43 10.16 -12.41
CA SER A 205 -29.77 10.64 -12.79
C SER A 205 -29.74 11.76 -13.83
N VAL A 206 -28.56 12.35 -14.08
CA VAL A 206 -28.37 13.45 -15.02
C VAL A 206 -27.62 12.94 -16.26
N GLU A 207 -28.06 13.37 -17.45
CA GLU A 207 -27.45 12.96 -18.72
C GLU A 207 -26.08 13.63 -18.95
N HIS A 208 -25.05 13.13 -18.27
CA HIS A 208 -23.65 13.54 -18.41
C HIS A 208 -22.75 12.31 -18.58
N ALA A 209 -21.69 12.47 -19.37
CA ALA A 209 -20.72 11.40 -19.57
C ALA A 209 -19.98 11.10 -18.24
N PRO A 210 -19.79 9.82 -17.88
CA PRO A 210 -19.03 9.46 -16.68
C PRO A 210 -17.57 9.89 -16.84
N PHE A 211 -16.97 10.37 -15.76
CA PHE A 211 -15.53 10.60 -15.73
C PHE A 211 -14.80 9.24 -15.64
N GLN A 212 -13.61 9.19 -16.22
CA GLN A 212 -12.74 8.02 -16.09
C GLN A 212 -12.19 7.95 -14.66
N VAL A 213 -12.08 6.72 -14.17
CA VAL A 213 -11.53 6.41 -12.86
C VAL A 213 -10.28 5.57 -13.08
N PHE A 214 -9.21 5.90 -12.37
CA PHE A 214 -7.93 5.23 -12.52
C PHE A 214 -7.62 4.41 -11.27
N ASP A 215 -6.96 3.28 -11.46
CA ASP A 215 -6.46 2.47 -10.34
C ASP A 215 -5.53 3.32 -9.44
N GLY A 216 -5.55 3.06 -8.14
CA GLY A 216 -4.79 3.84 -7.15
C GLY A 216 -5.43 5.17 -6.74
N THR A 217 -6.45 5.64 -7.47
CA THR A 217 -7.24 6.82 -7.08
C THR A 217 -8.34 6.48 -6.07
N THR A 218 -8.95 7.50 -5.48
CA THR A 218 -10.02 7.33 -4.50
C THR A 218 -11.22 8.20 -4.87
N PRO A 219 -12.16 7.71 -5.70
CA PRO A 219 -13.43 8.40 -5.84
C PRO A 219 -14.15 8.48 -4.49
N VAL A 220 -14.99 9.50 -4.34
CA VAL A 220 -15.80 9.73 -3.15
C VAL A 220 -17.26 9.47 -3.50
N ALA A 221 -17.88 8.57 -2.76
CA ALA A 221 -19.26 8.17 -2.90
C ALA A 221 -20.13 8.91 -1.89
N MET A 222 -21.19 9.59 -2.36
CA MET A 222 -22.29 10.01 -1.51
C MET A 222 -23.29 8.87 -1.38
N MET A 223 -23.52 8.40 -0.15
CA MET A 223 -24.36 7.26 0.16
C MET A 223 -25.61 7.71 0.93
N ASP A 224 -26.79 7.50 0.35
CA ASP A 224 -28.09 7.62 1.02
C ASP A 224 -28.47 6.28 1.66
N LEU A 225 -28.05 6.11 2.92
CA LEU A 225 -28.19 4.88 3.69
C LEU A 225 -28.90 5.15 5.03
N GLU A 226 -29.72 4.21 5.48
CA GLU A 226 -30.32 4.28 6.82
C GLU A 226 -29.35 3.82 7.93
N ALA A 227 -28.38 2.98 7.58
CA ALA A 227 -27.38 2.42 8.48
C ALA A 227 -26.12 2.04 7.68
N PRO A 228 -24.96 1.83 8.35
CA PRO A 228 -23.77 1.37 7.66
C PRO A 228 -23.98 0.04 6.94
N VAL A 229 -23.40 -0.11 5.75
CA VAL A 229 -23.51 -1.32 4.92
C VAL A 229 -22.13 -1.79 4.49
N GLN A 230 -21.90 -3.10 4.51
CA GLN A 230 -20.70 -3.67 3.89
C GLN A 230 -20.88 -3.82 2.38
N ARG A 231 -19.81 -3.59 1.64
CA ARG A 231 -19.65 -3.82 0.21
C ARG A 231 -18.34 -4.54 -0.02
N VAL A 232 -18.25 -5.25 -1.13
CA VAL A 232 -17.07 -6.03 -1.48
C VAL A 232 -16.54 -5.54 -2.80
N LEU A 233 -15.26 -5.22 -2.84
CA LEU A 233 -14.51 -5.02 -4.07
C LEU A 233 -13.69 -6.27 -4.39
N THR A 234 -13.62 -6.61 -5.66
CA THR A 234 -12.75 -7.69 -6.15
C THR A 234 -11.86 -7.17 -7.26
N GLY A 235 -10.67 -7.73 -7.37
CA GLY A 235 -9.72 -7.32 -8.39
C GLY A 235 -8.34 -7.93 -8.21
N TYR A 236 -7.42 -7.55 -9.07
CA TYR A 236 -6.02 -7.95 -8.94
C TYR A 236 -5.31 -7.06 -7.92
N VAL A 237 -4.38 -7.65 -7.17
CA VAL A 237 -3.43 -6.85 -6.38
C VAL A 237 -2.41 -6.29 -7.38
N PRO A 238 -2.33 -4.96 -7.56
CA PRO A 238 -1.40 -4.34 -8.49
C PRO A 238 0.04 -4.68 -8.11
N ALA A 239 0.99 -4.67 -9.04
CA ALA A 239 2.40 -4.73 -8.66
C ALA A 239 2.83 -3.40 -7.99
N VAL A 240 3.93 -3.44 -7.23
CA VAL A 240 4.44 -2.28 -6.45
C VAL A 240 4.53 -1.01 -7.31
N LEU A 241 5.05 -1.15 -8.53
CA LEU A 241 5.29 -0.03 -9.45
C LEU A 241 4.02 0.52 -10.12
N GLU A 242 2.92 -0.21 -10.11
CA GLU A 242 1.69 0.18 -10.81
C GLU A 242 0.84 1.19 -10.03
N THR A 243 1.20 1.44 -8.76
CA THR A 243 0.44 2.33 -7.87
C THR A 243 1.02 3.74 -7.81
N SER A 244 1.99 4.07 -8.68
CA SER A 244 2.61 5.38 -8.69
C SER A 244 1.64 6.46 -9.20
N VAL A 245 1.47 7.51 -8.41
CA VAL A 245 0.67 8.69 -8.67
C VAL A 245 1.57 9.91 -8.56
N ARG A 246 1.46 10.81 -9.54
CA ARG A 246 2.11 12.11 -9.47
C ARG A 246 1.36 13.01 -8.50
N LEU A 247 2.07 13.49 -7.49
CA LEU A 247 1.56 14.48 -6.55
C LEU A 247 1.74 15.88 -7.15
N HIS A 248 0.67 16.67 -7.09
CA HIS A 248 0.67 18.07 -7.49
C HIS A 248 0.70 18.98 -6.25
N PRO A 249 1.30 20.19 -6.33
CA PRO A 249 1.27 21.15 -5.24
C PRO A 249 -0.17 21.42 -4.78
N GLY A 250 -0.41 21.36 -3.48
CA GLY A 250 -1.75 21.39 -2.89
C GLY A 250 -2.15 20.03 -2.35
N ASP A 251 -3.46 19.79 -2.25
CA ASP A 251 -4.03 18.55 -1.76
C ASP A 251 -3.94 17.44 -2.82
N ASN A 252 -3.80 16.21 -2.38
CA ASN A 252 -3.82 15.02 -3.23
C ASN A 252 -4.59 13.96 -2.48
N LEU A 253 -5.57 13.34 -3.15
CA LEU A 253 -6.30 12.22 -2.58
C LEU A 253 -5.74 10.93 -3.17
N VAL A 254 -5.06 10.15 -2.34
CA VAL A 254 -4.30 8.96 -2.76
C VAL A 254 -4.68 7.76 -1.91
N THR A 255 -4.44 6.57 -2.45
CA THR A 255 -4.61 5.30 -1.72
C THR A 255 -3.25 4.79 -1.25
N MET A 256 -3.17 4.31 -0.01
CA MET A 256 -2.02 3.58 0.52
C MET A 256 -1.89 2.26 -0.24
N PRO A 257 -0.77 1.97 -0.91
CA PRO A 257 -0.61 0.69 -1.58
C PRO A 257 -0.70 -0.48 -0.60
N LEU A 258 -1.23 -1.59 -1.08
CA LEU A 258 -1.51 -2.77 -0.26
C LEU A 258 -0.26 -3.44 0.32
N PHE A 259 0.93 -3.23 -0.26
CA PHE A 259 2.19 -3.82 0.22
C PHE A 259 2.86 -3.04 1.36
N PHE A 260 2.45 -1.79 1.61
CA PHE A 260 3.00 -1.06 2.74
C PHE A 260 2.46 -1.65 4.04
N PRO A 261 3.24 -1.69 5.13
CA PRO A 261 2.68 -1.87 6.46
C PRO A 261 1.81 -0.64 6.82
N PRO A 262 0.96 -0.73 7.87
CA PRO A 262 0.32 0.47 8.41
C PRO A 262 1.36 1.55 8.74
N LEU A 263 1.23 2.73 8.14
CA LEU A 263 2.16 3.84 8.34
C LEU A 263 1.54 4.96 9.16
N PRO A 264 2.25 5.49 10.18
CA PRO A 264 1.80 6.70 10.84
C PRO A 264 1.93 7.92 9.92
N ALA A 265 1.00 8.87 10.03
CA ALA A 265 1.02 10.11 9.25
C ALA A 265 2.31 10.91 9.43
N SER A 266 2.92 10.90 10.62
CA SER A 266 4.22 11.54 10.82
C SER A 266 5.36 10.88 10.03
N ALA A 267 5.32 9.55 9.82
CA ALA A 267 6.31 8.88 8.98
C ALA A 267 6.15 9.27 7.50
N LEU A 268 4.90 9.44 7.03
CA LEU A 268 4.64 9.97 5.69
C LEU A 268 5.16 11.41 5.52
N LEU A 269 4.92 12.26 6.53
CA LEU A 269 5.43 13.64 6.54
C LEU A 269 6.96 13.70 6.57
N ALA A 270 7.61 12.77 7.27
CA ALA A 270 9.06 12.68 7.32
C ALA A 270 9.66 12.09 6.03
N GLY A 271 8.98 11.12 5.42
CA GLY A 271 9.44 10.43 4.22
C GLY A 271 9.35 11.30 2.97
N ILE A 272 8.29 12.11 2.84
CA ILE A 272 8.01 12.91 1.64
C ILE A 272 8.49 14.34 1.87
N PRO A 273 9.61 14.79 1.26
CA PRO A 273 10.23 16.08 1.61
C PRO A 273 9.34 17.30 1.37
N SER A 274 8.40 17.20 0.42
CA SER A 274 7.45 18.28 0.11
C SER A 274 6.14 18.17 0.91
N ALA A 275 5.91 17.12 1.70
CA ALA A 275 4.66 16.95 2.43
C ALA A 275 4.53 17.97 3.57
N MET A 276 3.34 18.57 3.64
CA MET A 276 3.00 19.61 4.61
C MET A 276 2.02 19.10 5.67
N GLN A 277 1.05 18.29 5.25
CA GLN A 277 0.08 17.67 6.13
C GLN A 277 -0.51 16.41 5.51
N VAL A 278 -0.89 15.47 6.37
CA VAL A 278 -1.58 14.23 6.01
C VAL A 278 -2.95 14.26 6.68
N GLY A 279 -4.00 13.93 5.93
CA GLY A 279 -5.36 13.90 6.43
C GLY A 279 -6.03 12.55 6.17
N ARG A 280 -6.91 12.10 7.05
CA ARG A 280 -7.76 10.92 6.78
C ARG A 280 -9.22 11.25 7.04
N TRP A 281 -10.07 10.84 6.12
CA TRP A 281 -11.51 10.96 6.26
C TRP A 281 -12.03 9.83 7.16
N ASP A 282 -12.81 10.21 8.18
CA ASP A 282 -13.58 9.28 8.98
C ASP A 282 -15.03 9.28 8.49
N ALA A 283 -15.43 8.20 7.83
CA ALA A 283 -16.78 8.05 7.28
C ALA A 283 -17.85 7.90 8.37
N GLU A 284 -17.52 7.45 9.58
CA GLU A 284 -18.51 7.34 10.65
C GLU A 284 -18.84 8.72 11.21
N THR A 285 -17.81 9.54 11.47
CA THR A 285 -18.00 10.88 12.04
C THR A 285 -18.21 11.97 11.00
N GLN A 286 -17.96 11.67 9.72
CA GLN A 286 -18.02 12.61 8.58
C GLN A 286 -17.06 13.80 8.79
N LEU A 287 -15.86 13.52 9.32
CA LEU A 287 -14.83 14.51 9.61
C LEU A 287 -13.49 14.15 8.96
N LEU A 288 -12.77 15.17 8.52
CA LEU A 288 -11.40 15.05 8.04
C LEU A 288 -10.42 15.37 9.17
N HIS A 289 -9.58 14.41 9.52
CA HIS A 289 -8.56 14.56 10.57
C HIS A 289 -7.21 14.87 9.96
N TRP A 290 -6.65 16.06 10.23
CA TRP A 290 -5.35 16.50 9.70
C TRP A 290 -4.21 16.39 10.73
N VAL A 291 -3.03 16.01 10.26
CA VAL A 291 -1.75 16.00 11.00
C VAL A 291 -0.74 16.88 10.25
N THR A 292 -0.11 17.83 10.93
CA THR A 292 0.72 18.92 10.34
C THR A 292 2.16 18.98 10.86
N GLY A 293 2.70 17.91 11.45
CA GLY A 293 4.05 17.97 12.04
C GLY A 293 4.63 16.65 12.56
N ALA A 294 5.66 16.80 13.40
CA ALA A 294 6.43 15.70 14.01
C ALA A 294 5.55 14.73 14.83
N PRO A 295 6.01 13.49 15.08
CA PRO A 295 5.22 12.47 15.77
C PRO A 295 4.68 12.97 17.11
N GLY A 296 3.37 12.88 17.30
CA GLY A 296 2.69 13.14 18.57
C GLY A 296 2.11 11.85 19.16
N GLU A 297 1.54 11.93 20.37
CA GLU A 297 0.84 10.79 20.99
C GLU A 297 -0.46 10.40 20.24
N ASP A 298 -0.97 11.30 19.39
CA ASP A 298 -2.17 11.13 18.57
C ASP A 298 -1.82 11.03 17.07
N ASP A 299 -0.83 10.21 16.71
CA ASP A 299 -0.48 10.01 15.30
C ASP A 299 -1.56 9.20 14.57
N LEU A 300 -1.86 9.64 13.36
CA LEU A 300 -2.92 9.07 12.54
C LEU A 300 -2.35 7.88 11.77
N LEU A 301 -2.76 6.66 12.13
CA LEU A 301 -2.34 5.47 11.42
C LEU A 301 -3.11 5.32 10.09
N ILE A 302 -2.38 5.18 8.99
CA ILE A 302 -2.88 4.92 7.65
C ILE A 302 -2.65 3.44 7.33
N PRO A 303 -3.68 2.59 7.38
CA PRO A 303 -3.53 1.17 7.08
C PRO A 303 -3.35 0.92 5.58
N PRO A 304 -2.86 -0.27 5.19
CA PRO A 304 -2.70 -0.65 3.78
C PRO A 304 -4.06 -0.62 3.07
N GLY A 305 -4.09 -0.09 1.85
CA GLY A 305 -5.33 0.05 1.07
C GLY A 305 -6.28 1.14 1.55
N ALA A 306 -5.96 1.90 2.61
CA ALA A 306 -6.78 3.05 3.00
C ALA A 306 -6.44 4.29 2.16
N ASP A 307 -7.45 5.12 1.93
CA ASP A 307 -7.24 6.43 1.35
C ASP A 307 -6.78 7.46 2.39
N PHE A 308 -6.10 8.48 1.90
CA PHE A 308 -5.72 9.64 2.69
C PHE A 308 -5.49 10.86 1.81
N HIS A 309 -5.67 12.03 2.42
CA HIS A 309 -5.27 13.31 1.87
C HIS A 309 -3.78 13.55 2.15
N LEU A 310 -3.04 13.98 1.13
CA LEU A 310 -1.63 14.32 1.22
C LEU A 310 -1.41 15.68 0.59
N MET A 311 -1.14 16.68 1.44
CA MET A 311 -0.85 18.02 0.97
C MET A 311 0.65 18.18 0.76
N VAL A 312 1.08 18.60 -0.43
CA VAL A 312 2.49 18.83 -0.76
C VAL A 312 2.76 20.26 -1.23
N ALA A 313 3.93 20.80 -0.88
CA ALA A 313 4.38 22.14 -1.27
C ALA A 313 4.96 22.20 -2.70
N ALA A 314 5.38 21.06 -3.23
CA ALA A 314 6.03 20.93 -4.54
C ALA A 314 5.66 19.56 -5.14
N PRO A 315 5.73 19.41 -6.49
CA PRO A 315 5.45 18.13 -7.13
C PRO A 315 6.31 17.00 -6.56
N ALA A 316 5.74 15.80 -6.45
CA ALA A 316 6.40 14.60 -5.93
C ALA A 316 5.77 13.34 -6.56
N LEU A 317 6.26 12.16 -6.18
CA LEU A 317 5.68 10.86 -6.55
C LEU A 317 5.19 10.12 -5.30
N TRP A 318 4.07 9.41 -5.43
CA TRP A 318 3.48 8.58 -4.39
C TRP A 318 3.14 7.18 -4.93
N PRO A 319 3.45 6.07 -4.24
CA PRO A 319 4.39 6.03 -3.13
C PRO A 319 5.75 6.60 -3.54
N LEU A 320 6.52 7.11 -2.58
CA LEU A 320 7.91 7.43 -2.88
C LEU A 320 8.54 6.16 -3.43
N SER A 321 9.11 6.27 -4.63
CA SER A 321 9.50 5.15 -5.47
C SER A 321 10.13 4.04 -4.64
N VAL A 322 9.35 2.98 -4.43
CA VAL A 322 9.88 1.73 -3.92
C VAL A 322 10.51 1.09 -5.13
N VAL A 323 11.79 1.39 -5.36
CA VAL A 323 12.74 0.64 -6.18
C VAL A 323 12.12 0.05 -7.46
N ASP A 324 12.32 0.68 -8.62
CA ASP A 324 12.18 -0.06 -9.86
C ASP A 324 13.46 -0.92 -10.09
N PRO A 325 13.38 -2.26 -10.16
CA PRO A 325 14.51 -3.11 -10.55
C PRO A 325 14.94 -2.92 -12.02
N GLU A 326 14.21 -2.17 -12.84
CA GLU A 326 14.52 -1.95 -14.27
C GLU A 326 14.76 -0.49 -14.69
N GLY A 327 15.12 0.37 -13.74
CA GLY A 327 16.23 1.31 -13.97
C GLY A 327 16.01 2.55 -14.85
N GLU A 328 14.92 3.31 -14.67
CA GLU A 328 14.87 4.70 -15.18
C GLU A 328 14.82 5.80 -14.10
N ASP A 329 14.56 5.45 -12.83
CA ASP A 329 14.80 6.29 -11.66
C ASP A 329 15.57 5.46 -10.62
N ALA A 330 16.73 5.00 -11.05
CA ALA A 330 17.42 3.91 -10.40
C ALA A 330 18.00 4.37 -9.05
N LEU A 331 17.73 3.58 -8.01
CA LEU A 331 18.02 3.99 -6.65
C LEU A 331 19.51 4.24 -6.46
N CYS A 332 19.85 5.30 -5.73
CA CYS A 332 21.23 5.56 -5.34
C CYS A 332 21.84 4.42 -4.48
N CYS A 333 21.00 3.51 -4.01
CA CYS A 333 21.32 2.40 -3.12
C CYS A 333 21.46 1.04 -3.83
N ALA A 334 21.37 0.95 -5.16
CA ALA A 334 21.52 -0.30 -5.89
C ALA A 334 22.27 -0.09 -7.20
N GLU A 335 23.04 -1.10 -7.64
CA GLU A 335 23.73 -1.04 -8.93
C GLU A 335 22.74 -1.04 -10.10
N HIS A 336 23.04 -0.28 -11.15
CA HIS A 336 22.28 -0.27 -12.38
C HIS A 336 23.10 0.26 -13.57
N ALA A 337 22.67 -0.13 -14.78
CA ALA A 337 23.40 0.22 -16.00
C ALA A 337 23.24 1.69 -16.44
N ALA A 338 22.19 2.38 -16.00
CA ALA A 338 21.98 3.79 -16.30
C ALA A 338 22.96 4.69 -15.50
N PRO A 339 23.40 5.84 -16.04
CA PRO A 339 24.12 6.83 -15.26
C PRO A 339 23.18 7.60 -14.32
N GLY A 340 23.74 8.13 -13.24
CA GLY A 340 23.02 8.95 -12.25
C GLY A 340 22.21 8.09 -11.27
N CYS A 341 21.38 8.71 -10.44
CA CYS A 341 20.45 7.98 -9.60
C CYS A 341 19.20 8.85 -9.32
N GLY A 342 18.13 8.23 -8.82
CA GLY A 342 16.83 8.90 -8.61
C GLY A 342 16.82 10.03 -7.57
N GLU A 343 17.92 10.28 -6.84
CA GLU A 343 18.02 11.36 -5.86
C GLU A 343 19.00 12.46 -6.32
N PRO A 344 18.54 13.60 -6.87
CA PRO A 344 19.42 14.60 -7.49
C PRO A 344 20.49 15.19 -6.58
N ALA A 345 20.24 15.24 -5.27
CA ALA A 345 21.22 15.72 -4.28
C ALA A 345 22.35 14.70 -4.05
N VAL A 346 22.01 13.41 -4.00
CA VAL A 346 22.97 12.31 -3.87
C VAL A 346 23.73 12.15 -5.19
N GLU A 347 23.04 12.11 -6.32
CA GLU A 347 23.65 12.06 -7.64
C GLU A 347 24.67 13.19 -7.81
N ALA A 348 24.28 14.45 -7.60
CA ALA A 348 25.20 15.58 -7.75
C ALA A 348 26.45 15.48 -6.85
N CYS A 349 26.28 14.93 -5.64
CA CYS A 349 27.40 14.67 -4.74
C CYS A 349 28.30 13.54 -5.27
N VAL A 350 27.72 12.40 -5.65
CA VAL A 350 28.47 11.24 -6.17
C VAL A 350 29.17 11.61 -7.48
N CYS A 351 28.51 12.32 -8.41
CA CYS A 351 29.14 12.83 -9.64
C CYS A 351 30.35 13.73 -9.38
N ALA A 352 30.32 14.49 -8.28
CA ALA A 352 31.42 15.37 -7.90
C ALA A 352 32.61 14.59 -7.32
N LEU A 353 32.35 13.41 -6.73
CA LEU A 353 33.37 12.49 -6.23
C LEU A 353 33.92 11.58 -7.34
N ASP A 354 33.04 11.09 -8.21
CA ASP A 354 33.34 10.19 -9.32
C ASP A 354 32.42 10.48 -10.52
N SER A 355 32.99 11.05 -11.58
CA SER A 355 32.24 11.38 -12.80
C SER A 355 31.77 10.13 -13.56
N PHE A 356 32.37 8.96 -13.32
CA PHE A 356 31.95 7.72 -13.97
C PHE A 356 30.49 7.38 -13.64
N CYS A 357 30.06 7.63 -12.41
CA CYS A 357 28.69 7.39 -11.94
C CYS A 357 27.63 8.15 -12.74
N CYS A 358 28.01 9.20 -13.48
CA CYS A 358 27.08 10.11 -14.15
C CYS A 358 27.28 10.18 -15.67
N ASP A 359 28.38 9.64 -16.18
CA ASP A 359 28.66 9.50 -17.61
C ASP A 359 28.57 8.05 -18.11
N GLY A 360 28.69 7.08 -17.20
CA GLY A 360 28.71 5.65 -17.46
C GLY A 360 27.47 4.94 -16.92
N GLY A 361 27.65 4.25 -15.80
CA GLY A 361 26.59 3.54 -15.08
C GLY A 361 26.80 3.68 -13.57
N TRP A 362 25.83 3.25 -12.79
CA TRP A 362 25.86 3.31 -11.33
C TRP A 362 26.26 1.93 -10.78
N ASP A 363 27.54 1.76 -10.49
CA ASP A 363 28.10 0.49 -10.00
C ASP A 363 28.27 0.49 -8.46
N ASP A 364 28.82 -0.59 -7.91
CA ASP A 364 29.05 -0.73 -6.46
C ASP A 364 29.82 0.48 -5.87
N PRO A 365 30.93 0.95 -6.47
CA PRO A 365 31.57 2.19 -6.05
C PRO A 365 30.65 3.42 -6.03
N CYS A 366 29.67 3.53 -6.93
CA CYS A 366 28.68 4.62 -6.90
C CYS A 366 27.72 4.48 -5.72
N VAL A 367 27.24 3.27 -5.44
CA VAL A 367 26.38 2.95 -4.28
C VAL A 367 27.09 3.21 -2.95
N VAL A 368 28.35 2.76 -2.81
CA VAL A 368 29.16 2.97 -1.60
C VAL A 368 29.35 4.46 -1.33
N ARG A 369 29.65 5.27 -2.37
CA ARG A 369 29.80 6.73 -2.21
C ARG A 369 28.47 7.40 -1.92
N ALA A 370 27.40 6.96 -2.57
CA ALA A 370 26.06 7.46 -2.32
C ALA A 370 25.73 7.37 -0.82
N PHE A 371 25.96 6.21 -0.22
CA PHE A 371 25.73 5.98 1.20
C PHE A 371 26.75 6.67 2.10
N ALA A 372 28.03 6.35 1.94
CA ALA A 372 29.07 6.71 2.92
C ALA A 372 29.48 8.19 2.85
N GLU A 373 29.39 8.81 1.68
CA GLU A 373 29.93 10.16 1.44
C GLU A 373 28.83 11.18 1.11
N CYS A 374 27.74 10.73 0.49
CA CYS A 374 26.67 11.59 0.00
C CYS A 374 25.36 11.48 0.80
N GLY A 375 25.33 10.64 1.84
CA GLY A 375 24.23 10.57 2.80
C GLY A 375 22.93 10.01 2.21
N ALA A 376 23.02 9.17 1.17
CA ALA A 376 21.89 8.40 0.70
C ALA A 376 21.32 7.57 1.85
N GLY A 377 20.00 7.57 1.99
CA GLY A 377 19.28 6.90 3.08
C GLY A 377 19.24 5.38 2.95
N CYS A 378 20.32 4.74 2.49
CA CYS A 378 20.42 3.31 2.18
C CYS A 378 20.52 2.43 3.44
N ALA A 379 19.81 2.78 4.52
CA ALA A 379 19.88 2.05 5.77
C ALA A 379 19.23 0.67 5.63
N GLU A 380 20.00 -0.38 5.94
CA GLU A 380 19.58 -1.76 6.18
C GLU A 380 19.05 -2.59 4.99
N LEU A 381 19.69 -2.50 3.82
CA LEU A 381 19.84 -3.74 3.05
C LEU A 381 21.06 -4.47 3.61
N ASP A 382 20.78 -5.36 4.56
CA ASP A 382 21.66 -6.49 4.87
C ASP A 382 22.27 -6.99 3.56
N GLN A 383 23.60 -7.03 3.47
CA GLN A 383 24.35 -7.39 2.27
C GLN A 383 24.24 -8.89 1.96
N GLY A 384 23.01 -9.42 1.91
CA GLY A 384 22.67 -10.75 1.41
C GLY A 384 22.73 -10.82 -0.11
N GLY A 385 23.76 -10.22 -0.72
CA GLY A 385 24.10 -10.47 -2.11
C GLY A 385 24.74 -11.85 -2.21
N ASP A 386 23.96 -12.83 -2.65
CA ASP A 386 24.42 -14.18 -3.04
C ASP A 386 25.33 -14.11 -4.29
N GLY A 387 26.50 -13.48 -4.15
CA GLY A 387 27.46 -13.25 -5.23
C GLY A 387 28.90 -13.18 -4.71
N ASP A 388 29.44 -14.36 -4.41
CA ASP A 388 30.86 -14.80 -4.42
C ASP A 388 31.98 -13.73 -4.54
N ASP A 389 32.96 -13.90 -3.63
CA ASP A 389 34.40 -13.55 -3.72
C ASP A 389 34.95 -12.36 -2.89
N ASP A 390 34.19 -11.76 -1.97
CA ASP A 390 34.83 -10.95 -0.92
C ASP A 390 35.03 -11.79 0.35
N ALA A 391 36.25 -12.31 0.48
CA ALA A 391 36.77 -12.99 1.68
C ALA A 391 36.92 -12.01 2.84
N GLY A 392 35.80 -11.45 3.29
CA GLY A 392 35.70 -10.79 4.58
C GLY A 392 35.66 -11.81 5.72
N PRO A 393 36.10 -11.43 6.93
CA PRO A 393 35.94 -12.29 8.09
C PRO A 393 34.46 -12.59 8.30
N GLY A 394 34.08 -13.87 8.42
CA GLY A 394 32.69 -14.27 8.71
C GLY A 394 32.47 -14.59 10.19
N ASP A 395 31.36 -15.25 10.50
CA ASP A 395 31.01 -15.66 11.88
C ASP A 395 32.15 -16.48 12.51
N CYS A 396 32.57 -16.12 13.73
CA CYS A 396 33.64 -16.83 14.46
C CYS A 396 33.32 -18.32 14.70
N CYS A 397 32.05 -18.71 14.62
CA CYS A 397 31.60 -20.07 14.77
C CYS A 397 31.40 -20.83 13.46
N GLN A 398 31.87 -20.29 12.33
CA GLN A 398 31.87 -20.95 11.03
C GLN A 398 33.24 -20.78 10.35
N PRO A 399 33.73 -21.79 9.62
CA PRO A 399 34.96 -21.64 8.86
C PRO A 399 34.77 -20.68 7.68
N THR A 400 35.78 -19.86 7.39
CA THR A 400 35.81 -18.94 6.24
C THR A 400 37.19 -18.92 5.56
N GLU A 401 37.22 -18.59 4.27
CA GLU A 401 38.47 -18.43 3.52
C GLU A 401 39.24 -17.14 3.86
N ALA A 402 38.64 -16.25 4.66
CA ALA A 402 39.27 -15.05 5.15
C ALA A 402 40.03 -15.30 6.47
N PRO A 403 41.09 -14.54 6.76
CA PRO A 403 41.70 -14.51 8.09
C PRO A 403 40.81 -13.77 9.09
N GLY A 404 40.73 -14.33 10.30
CA GLY A 404 39.95 -13.73 11.39
C GLY A 404 38.44 -13.99 11.27
N CYS A 405 37.68 -13.35 12.16
CA CYS A 405 36.24 -13.47 12.22
C CYS A 405 35.59 -12.13 12.65
N LEU A 406 34.27 -12.02 12.54
CA LEU A 406 33.53 -10.77 12.74
C LEU A 406 33.63 -10.21 14.17
N ASP A 407 33.84 -11.06 15.17
CA ASP A 407 34.03 -10.62 16.56
C ASP A 407 35.52 -10.42 16.85
N ALA A 408 35.93 -9.15 16.91
CA ALA A 408 37.31 -8.75 17.12
C ALA A 408 37.88 -9.22 18.47
N ASP A 409 37.06 -9.39 19.51
CA ASP A 409 37.50 -9.85 20.83
C ASP A 409 37.74 -11.37 20.81
N VAL A 410 36.84 -12.13 20.17
CA VAL A 410 37.03 -13.58 19.95
C VAL A 410 38.23 -13.83 19.06
N GLN A 411 38.34 -13.11 17.94
CA GLN A 411 39.48 -13.17 17.04
C GLN A 411 40.77 -12.88 17.81
N ALA A 412 40.88 -11.74 18.51
CA ALA A 412 42.10 -11.39 19.23
C ALA A 412 42.51 -12.43 20.29
N CYS A 413 41.53 -13.06 20.93
CA CYS A 413 41.75 -14.13 21.89
C CYS A 413 42.32 -15.39 21.21
N VAL A 414 41.71 -15.86 20.12
CA VAL A 414 42.20 -17.01 19.36
C VAL A 414 43.57 -16.70 18.73
N CYS A 415 43.74 -15.54 18.10
CA CYS A 415 45.02 -15.10 17.50
C CYS A 415 46.19 -15.10 18.49
N ALA A 416 45.91 -14.87 19.78
CA ALA A 416 46.94 -14.81 20.81
C ALA A 416 47.53 -16.19 21.11
N GLU A 417 46.76 -17.25 20.86
CA GLU A 417 47.15 -18.63 21.08
C GLU A 417 47.55 -19.31 19.75
N ASP A 418 46.80 -19.07 18.66
CA ASP A 418 47.14 -19.51 17.29
C ASP A 418 47.13 -18.35 16.28
N SER A 419 48.33 -17.92 15.85
CA SER A 419 48.48 -16.85 14.87
C SER A 419 48.00 -17.26 13.46
N PHE A 420 47.88 -18.56 13.17
CA PHE A 420 47.42 -19.04 11.86
C PHE A 420 45.99 -18.57 11.57
N CYS A 421 45.11 -18.56 12.57
CA CYS A 421 43.72 -18.10 12.41
C CYS A 421 43.57 -16.63 11.98
N CYS A 422 44.66 -15.85 12.05
CA CYS A 422 44.64 -14.42 11.77
C CYS A 422 45.60 -14.01 10.66
N GLU A 423 46.44 -14.94 10.20
CA GLU A 423 47.34 -14.79 9.07
C GLU A 423 46.93 -15.65 7.86
N GLY A 424 46.19 -16.74 8.11
CA GLY A 424 45.61 -17.67 7.13
C GLY A 424 44.09 -17.81 7.31
N GLU A 425 43.49 -18.79 6.66
CA GLU A 425 42.04 -19.01 6.67
C GLU A 425 41.51 -19.32 8.08
N TRP A 426 40.40 -18.70 8.47
CA TRP A 426 39.66 -19.05 9.68
C TRP A 426 38.97 -20.40 9.48
N ASP A 427 39.70 -21.51 9.65
CA ASP A 427 39.21 -22.85 9.33
C ASP A 427 38.46 -23.53 10.51
N GLY A 428 38.15 -24.83 10.35
CA GLY A 428 37.46 -25.60 11.39
C GLY A 428 38.24 -25.74 12.70
N LEU A 429 39.59 -25.67 12.66
CA LEU A 429 40.40 -25.66 13.88
C LEU A 429 40.24 -24.33 14.61
N CYS A 430 40.24 -23.22 13.88
CA CYS A 430 39.99 -21.90 14.46
C CYS A 430 38.63 -21.81 15.16
N VAL A 431 37.59 -22.42 14.57
CA VAL A 431 36.25 -22.52 15.17
C VAL A 431 36.26 -23.39 16.45
N ASP A 432 36.92 -24.55 16.43
CA ASP A 432 37.03 -25.41 17.61
C ASP A 432 37.78 -24.69 18.77
N GLU A 433 38.84 -23.93 18.43
CA GLU A 433 39.64 -23.16 19.36
C GLU A 433 38.85 -22.05 20.06
N VAL A 434 37.81 -21.47 19.44
CA VAL A 434 36.92 -20.49 20.09
C VAL A 434 36.38 -21.05 21.41
N THR A 435 35.93 -22.31 21.40
CA THR A 435 35.34 -22.94 22.58
C THR A 435 36.40 -23.59 23.47
N GLU A 436 37.45 -24.20 22.90
CA GLU A 436 38.52 -24.86 23.66
C GLU A 436 39.35 -23.86 24.49
N LEU A 437 39.68 -22.71 23.92
CA LEU A 437 40.43 -21.64 24.59
C LEU A 437 39.55 -20.79 25.51
N GLY A 438 38.21 -20.97 25.46
CA GLY A 438 37.26 -20.16 26.20
C GLY A 438 37.17 -18.71 25.72
N CYS A 439 37.52 -18.48 24.45
CA CYS A 439 37.39 -17.17 23.78
C CYS A 439 35.93 -16.83 23.45
N GLY A 440 35.08 -17.84 23.28
CA GLY A 440 33.65 -17.70 23.02
C GLY A 440 32.90 -19.02 23.21
N THR A 441 31.66 -19.09 22.72
CA THR A 441 30.87 -20.32 22.70
C THR A 441 30.21 -20.49 21.34
N CYS A 442 30.57 -21.54 20.62
CA CYS A 442 29.89 -21.93 19.40
C CYS A 442 28.82 -22.97 19.73
N GLY A 443 27.56 -22.63 19.45
CA GLY A 443 26.44 -23.55 19.66
C GLY A 443 26.57 -24.76 18.73
N ALA A 444 26.43 -25.97 19.29
CA ALA A 444 26.42 -27.21 18.52
C ALA A 444 25.09 -27.43 17.79
#